data_AF-A0A0W0S5I3-F1
#
_entry.id   AF-A0A0W0S5I3-F1
#
_cell.length_a   1.000
_cell.length_b   1.000
_cell.length_c   1.000
_cell.angle_alpha   90.00
_cell.angle_beta   90.00
_cell.angle_gamma   90.00
#
_symmetry.space_group_name_H-M   'P 1'
#
loop_
_entity.id
_entity.type
_entity.pdbx_description
1 polymer ?
#
loop_
_entity_poly.entity_id
_entity_poly.type
_entity_poly.pdbx_seq_one_letter_code
_entity_poly.pdbx_strand_id
1 'polypeptide(L)'
;MRLFMMVFYLLLILLGVTFAALNASSVQVNFYFTKLTMPISVLMTIMLGIGLLLGFLLFLYRYWRLKVEYLKLKNQFKLTEKEIKNLRSIPLQDQH
;
A
#
# COMPACT_ATOMS: atom_id res chain seq x y z
N MET A 1 15.73 4.31 19.43
CA MET A 1 15.02 3.89 18.19
C MET A 1 15.44 2.51 17.68
N ARG A 2 16.72 2.26 17.33
CA ARG A 2 17.15 0.91 16.86
C ARG A 2 16.92 -0.21 17.87
N LEU A 3 17.30 -0.01 19.14
CA LEU A 3 17.08 -1.01 20.20
C LEU A 3 15.58 -1.30 20.42
N PHE A 4 14.74 -0.26 20.44
CA PHE A 4 13.29 -0.40 20.58
C PHE A 4 12.68 -1.20 19.42
N MET A 5 13.08 -0.91 18.18
CA MET A 5 12.64 -1.68 17.01
C MET A 5 13.09 -3.14 17.08
N MET A 6 14.34 -3.41 17.50
CA MET A 6 14.81 -4.78 17.70
C MET A 6 13.99 -5.52 18.76
N VAL A 7 13.74 -4.91 19.91
CA VAL A 7 12.92 -5.52 20.97
C VAL A 7 11.50 -5.77 20.47
N PHE A 8 10.92 -4.82 19.74
CA PHE A 8 9.61 -4.98 19.12
C PHE A 8 9.57 -6.16 18.13
N TYR A 9 10.54 -6.26 17.23
CA TYR A 9 10.62 -7.40 16.29
C TYR A 9 10.85 -8.73 17.02
N LEU A 10 11.68 -8.75 18.06
CA LEU A 10 11.88 -9.93 18.88
C LEU A 10 10.56 -10.39 19.51
N LEU A 11 9.79 -9.46 20.10
CA LEU A 11 8.48 -9.76 20.67
C LEU A 11 7.51 -10.28 19.60
N LEU A 12 7.52 -9.69 18.41
CA LEU A 12 6.67 -10.08 17.30
C LEU A 12 7.00 -11.50 16.81
N ILE A 13 8.29 -11.83 16.69
CA ILE A 13 8.76 -13.18 16.36
C ILE A 13 8.36 -14.17 17.46
N LEU A 14 8.59 -13.81 18.74
CA LEU A 14 8.25 -14.67 19.87
C LEU A 14 6.74 -14.97 19.91
N LEU A 15 5.91 -13.97 19.68
CA LEU A 15 4.45 -14.12 19.57
C LEU A 15 4.07 -15.04 18.41
N GLY A 16 4.65 -14.82 17.23
CA GLY A 16 4.37 -15.64 16.05
C GLY A 16 4.75 -17.12 16.25
N VAL A 17 5.94 -17.37 16.81
CA VAL A 17 6.44 -18.73 17.07
C VAL A 17 5.63 -19.43 18.15
N THR A 18 5.37 -18.76 19.28
CA THR A 18 4.58 -19.35 20.37
C THR A 18 3.13 -19.59 19.95
N PHE A 19 2.52 -18.65 19.21
CA PHE A 19 1.20 -18.85 18.61
C PHE A 19 1.18 -20.09 17.69
N ALA A 20 2.17 -20.23 16.82
CA ALA A 20 2.26 -21.37 15.91
C ALA A 20 2.45 -22.70 16.64
N ALA A 21 3.31 -22.72 17.67
CA ALA A 21 3.59 -23.93 18.46
C ALA A 21 2.39 -24.36 19.31
N LEU A 22 1.72 -23.40 19.97
CA LEU A 22 0.54 -23.68 20.81
C LEU A 22 -0.70 -24.06 19.98
N ASN A 23 -0.74 -23.66 18.71
CA ASN A 23 -1.83 -23.96 17.77
C ASN A 23 -1.35 -24.89 16.63
N ALA A 24 -0.48 -25.86 16.95
CA ALA A 24 0.01 -26.85 16.00
C ALA A 24 -1.02 -27.95 15.65
N SER A 25 -2.24 -27.86 16.17
CA SER A 25 -3.32 -28.76 15.79
C SER A 25 -3.62 -28.64 14.30
N SER A 26 -3.86 -29.78 13.66
CA SER A 26 -4.15 -29.86 12.24
C SER A 26 -5.64 -29.79 11.99
N VAL A 27 -6.04 -29.05 10.96
CA VAL A 27 -7.42 -28.93 10.49
C VAL A 27 -7.50 -29.39 9.04
N GLN A 28 -8.59 -30.08 8.70
CA GLN A 28 -8.89 -30.45 7.32
C GLN A 28 -9.65 -29.32 6.64
N VAL A 29 -9.10 -28.83 5.54
CA VAL A 29 -9.72 -27.80 4.70
C VAL A 29 -10.20 -28.43 3.40
N ASN A 30 -11.47 -28.25 3.09
CA ASN A 30 -12.09 -28.76 1.86
C ASN A 30 -12.13 -27.65 0.80
N PHE A 31 -11.33 -27.79 -0.26
CA PHE A 31 -11.26 -26.88 -1.40
C PHE A 31 -12.21 -27.29 -2.53
N TYR A 32 -13.33 -27.94 -2.20
CA TYR A 32 -14.32 -28.54 -3.11
C TYR A 32 -13.81 -29.75 -3.90
N PHE A 33 -12.65 -29.64 -4.55
CA PHE A 33 -12.06 -30.69 -5.39
C PHE A 33 -10.98 -31.50 -4.68
N THR A 34 -10.40 -30.96 -3.60
CA THR A 34 -9.38 -31.63 -2.80
C THR A 34 -9.53 -31.27 -1.32
N LYS A 35 -9.13 -32.18 -0.44
CA LYS A 35 -9.07 -31.94 1.00
C LYS A 35 -7.61 -31.93 1.43
N LEU A 36 -7.19 -30.85 2.07
CA LEU A 36 -5.83 -30.69 2.57
C LEU A 36 -5.85 -30.57 4.10
N THR A 37 -5.01 -31.35 4.77
CA THR A 37 -4.82 -31.24 6.21
C THR A 37 -3.59 -30.38 6.47
N MET A 38 -3.75 -29.29 7.22
CA MET A 38 -2.66 -28.38 7.56
C MET A 38 -2.83 -27.82 8.98
N PRO A 39 -1.73 -27.40 9.65
CA PRO A 39 -1.82 -26.73 10.94
C PRO A 39 -2.67 -25.45 10.86
N ILE A 40 -3.45 -25.15 11.89
CA ILE A 40 -4.28 -23.93 11.96
C ILE A 40 -3.42 -22.68 11.76
N SER A 41 -2.25 -22.65 12.38
CA SER A 41 -1.30 -21.55 12.25
C SER A 41 -0.93 -21.25 10.79
N VAL A 42 -0.64 -22.28 9.99
CA VAL A 42 -0.32 -22.15 8.56
C VAL A 42 -1.50 -21.59 7.77
N LEU A 43 -2.70 -22.14 7.99
CA LEU A 43 -3.92 -21.65 7.33
C LEU A 43 -4.15 -20.17 7.62
N MET A 44 -4.05 -19.78 8.90
CA MET A 44 -4.23 -18.39 9.33
C MET A 44 -3.18 -17.46 8.72
N THR A 45 -1.91 -17.88 8.68
CA THR A 45 -0.85 -17.10 8.02
C THR A 45 -1.13 -16.90 6.54
N ILE A 46 -1.58 -17.92 5.82
CA ILE A 46 -1.94 -17.80 4.39
C ILE A 46 -3.11 -16.84 4.22
N MET A 47 -4.17 -16.96 5.00
CA MET A 47 -5.35 -16.09 4.91
C MET A 47 -4.99 -14.62 5.20
N LEU A 48 -4.19 -14.38 6.23
CA LEU A 48 -3.69 -13.03 6.54
C LEU A 48 -2.78 -12.50 5.42
N GLY A 49 -1.91 -13.35 4.86
CA GLY A 49 -1.06 -13.02 3.72
C GLY A 49 -1.88 -12.60 2.50
N ILE A 50 -2.94 -13.35 2.17
CA ILE A 50 -3.87 -13.01 1.08
C ILE A 50 -4.55 -11.66 1.36
N GLY A 51 -5.06 -11.45 2.57
CA GLY A 51 -5.70 -10.19 2.95
C GLY A 51 -4.74 -9.00 2.82
N LEU A 52 -3.49 -9.16 3.25
CA LEU A 52 -2.45 -8.14 3.15
C LEU A 52 -2.08 -7.85 1.69
N LEU A 53 -1.95 -8.88 0.85
CA LEU A 53 -1.70 -8.73 -0.58
C LEU A 53 -2.83 -7.98 -1.27
N LEU A 54 -4.09 -8.36 -1.01
CA LEU A 54 -5.26 -7.67 -1.56
C LEU A 54 -5.31 -6.20 -1.12
N GLY A 55 -5.11 -5.94 0.18
CA GLY A 55 -5.03 -4.58 0.71
C GLY A 55 -3.92 -3.75 0.06
N PHE A 56 -2.75 -4.35 -0.12
CA PHE A 56 -1.62 -3.71 -0.81
C PHE A 56 -1.95 -3.39 -2.27
N LEU A 57 -2.58 -4.31 -3.02
CA LEU A 57 -2.99 -4.07 -4.41
C LEU A 57 -3.99 -2.91 -4.50
N LEU A 58 -5.00 -2.87 -3.62
CA LEU A 58 -5.97 -1.77 -3.58
C LEU A 58 -5.30 -0.43 -3.26
N PHE A 59 -4.37 -0.43 -2.30
CA PHE A 59 -3.61 0.78 -1.96
C PHE A 59 -2.75 1.24 -3.15
N LEU A 60 -2.07 0.32 -3.83
CA LEU A 60 -1.22 0.62 -4.97
C LEU A 60 -2.04 1.21 -6.13
N TYR A 61 -3.21 0.65 -6.42
CA TYR A 61 -4.13 1.18 -7.41
C TYR A 61 -4.56 2.62 -7.08
N ARG A 62 -4.97 2.86 -5.83
CA ARG A 62 -5.36 4.20 -5.38
C ARG A 62 -4.19 5.20 -5.46
N TYR A 63 -3.00 4.79 -5.03
CA TYR A 63 -1.79 5.59 -5.10
C TYR A 63 -1.46 5.96 -6.55
N TRP A 64 -1.56 5.00 -7.48
CA TRP A 64 -1.33 5.25 -8.90
C TRP A 64 -2.29 6.29 -9.47
N ARG A 65 -3.59 6.14 -9.19
CA ARG A 65 -4.61 7.12 -9.60
C ARG A 65 -4.29 8.53 -9.09
N LEU A 66 -3.95 8.63 -7.81
CA LEU A 66 -3.59 9.90 -7.17
C LEU A 66 -2.33 10.52 -7.80
N LYS A 67 -1.34 9.70 -8.16
CA LYS A 67 -0.11 10.14 -8.83
C LYS A 67 -0.41 10.71 -10.22
N VAL A 68 -1.31 10.08 -10.98
CA VAL A 68 -1.73 10.58 -12.30
C VAL A 68 -2.45 11.91 -12.18
N GLU A 69 -3.39 12.03 -11.23
CA GLU A 69 -4.12 13.29 -10.96
C GLU A 69 -3.16 14.41 -10.54
N TYR A 70 -2.19 14.12 -9.66
CA TYR A 70 -1.15 15.05 -9.26
C TYR A 70 -0.34 15.57 -10.46
N LEU A 71 0.09 14.67 -11.37
CA LEU A 71 0.86 15.07 -12.55
C LEU A 71 0.02 15.93 -13.50
N LYS A 72 -1.27 15.59 -13.68
CA LYS A 72 -2.19 16.39 -14.49
C LYS A 72 -2.35 17.80 -13.93
N LEU A 73 -2.60 17.92 -12.63
CA LEU A 73 -2.77 19.21 -11.96
C LEU A 73 -1.49 20.05 -11.99
N LYS A 74 -0.33 19.42 -11.78
CA LYS A 74 0.98 20.07 -11.88
C LYS A 74 1.25 20.64 -13.27
N ASN A 75 0.87 19.92 -14.33
CA ASN A 75 1.02 20.40 -15.69
C ASN A 75 0.09 21.58 -15.99
N GLN A 76 -1.18 21.51 -15.55
CA GLN A 76 -2.13 22.62 -15.69
C GLN A 76 -1.62 23.88 -14.97
N PHE A 77 -1.15 23.74 -13.74
CA PHE A 77 -0.58 24.85 -12.96
C PHE A 77 0.56 25.55 -13.73
N LYS A 78 1.50 24.78 -14.28
CA LYS A 78 2.62 25.34 -15.06
C LYS A 78 2.16 26.08 -16.32
N LEU A 79 1.13 25.58 -17.00
CA LEU A 79 0.59 26.24 -18.19
C LEU A 79 -0.07 27.57 -17.83
N THR A 80 -0.92 27.58 -16.79
CA THR A 80 -1.57 28.80 -16.31
C THR A 80 -0.56 29.83 -15.81
N GLU A 81 0.50 29.41 -15.10
CA GLU A 81 1.59 30.30 -14.67
C GLU A 81 2.30 30.94 -15.88
N LYS A 82 2.55 30.14 -16.93
CA LYS A 82 3.17 30.63 -18.18
C LYS A 82 2.26 31.61 -18.92
N GLU A 83 0.95 31.37 -18.97
CA GLU A 83 -0.02 32.28 -19.57
C GLU A 83 -0.08 33.62 -18.83
N ILE A 84 -0.13 33.59 -17.49
CA ILE A 84 -0.09 34.81 -16.67
C ILE A 84 1.19 35.59 -16.93
N LYS A 85 2.35 34.91 -16.98
CA LYS A 85 3.64 35.55 -17.28
C LYS A 85 3.66 36.17 -18.67
N ASN A 86 3.15 35.47 -19.69
CA ASN A 86 3.05 35.96 -21.05
C ASN A 86 2.15 37.20 -21.13
N LEU A 87 0.97 37.16 -20.51
CA LEU A 87 0.02 38.29 -20.48
C LEU A 87 0.63 39.52 -19.79
N ARG A 88 1.35 39.32 -18.67
CA ARG A 88 2.05 40.41 -17.97
C ARG A 88 3.25 40.98 -18.73
N SER A 89 3.75 40.25 -19.73
CA SER A 89 4.87 40.71 -20.57
C SER A 89 4.43 41.42 -21.85
N ILE A 90 3.12 41.52 -22.12
CA ILE A 90 2.61 42.33 -23.23
C ILE A 90 2.79 43.80 -22.83
N PRO A 91 3.63 44.59 -23.52
CA PRO A 91 3.76 46.01 -23.25
C PRO A 91 2.41 46.67 -23.56
N LEU A 92 1.94 47.54 -22.65
CA LEU A 92 0.78 48.39 -22.90
C LEU A 92 1.06 49.19 -24.17
N GLN A 93 0.42 48.81 -25.27
CA GLN A 93 0.40 49.61 -26.49
C GLN A 93 -0.54 50.77 -26.22
N ASP A 94 -0.04 51.78 -25.52
CA ASP A 94 -0.63 53.11 -25.52
C ASP A 94 -0.47 53.66 -26.95
N GLN A 95 -1.45 53.37 -27.79
CA GLN A 95 -1.61 54.07 -29.05
C GLN A 95 -2.41 55.35 -28.77
N HIS A 96 -1.66 56.45 -28.77
CA HIS A 96 -2.14 57.80 -29.04
C HIS A 96 -2.98 57.88 -30.32
#